data_AF-A0ABD5YY74-F1
#
_entry.id   AF-A0ABD5YY74-F1
#
_cell.length_a   1.000
_cell.length_b   1.000
_cell.length_c   1.000
_cell.angle_alpha   90.00
_cell.angle_beta   90.00
_cell.angle_gamma   90.00
#
_symmetry.space_group_name_H-M   'P 1'
#
loop_
_entity.id
_entity.type
_entity.pdbx_description
1 polymer ?
#
loop_
_entity_poly.entity_id
_entity_poly.type
_entity_poly.pdbx_seq_one_letter_code
_entity_poly.pdbx_strand_id
1 'polypeptide(L)'
;MVNIGSLVGAGGPNRGQASYATSKVAIASITTVMAMELADHDIRCNVIHPGAIDTPILAAFADESEDESSERTIDGVGLQIDT
;
A
#
# COMPACT_ATOMS: atom_id res chain seq x y z
N MET A 1 -1.26 16.82 3.40
CA MET A 1 -0.21 15.77 3.32
C MET A 1 -0.71 14.57 2.54
N VAL A 2 0.17 13.93 1.78
CA VAL A 2 -0.11 12.68 1.06
C VAL A 2 0.96 11.66 1.42
N ASN A 3 0.55 10.54 1.98
CA ASN A 3 1.43 9.47 2.42
C ASN A 3 1.33 8.26 1.49
N ILE A 4 2.39 7.44 1.45
CA ILE A 4 2.47 6.27 0.57
C ILE A 4 2.47 4.99 1.41
N GLY A 5 1.31 4.34 1.45
CA GLY A 5 1.11 3.00 2.01
C GLY A 5 1.56 1.90 1.03
N SER A 6 0.94 0.74 1.14
CA SER A 6 1.12 -0.39 0.21
C SER A 6 -0.07 -1.34 0.35
N LEU A 7 -0.39 -2.06 -0.72
CA LEU A 7 -1.38 -3.14 -0.64
C LEU A 7 -0.84 -4.41 0.03
N VAL A 8 0.49 -4.58 0.10
CA VAL A 8 1.20 -5.74 0.68
C VAL A 8 0.90 -5.99 2.18
N GLY A 9 0.10 -5.16 2.84
CA GLY A 9 -0.51 -5.50 4.13
C GLY A 9 -2.01 -5.21 4.25
N ALA A 10 -2.62 -4.55 3.26
CA ALA A 10 -4.06 -4.26 3.25
C ALA A 10 -4.88 -5.29 2.46
N GLY A 11 -4.31 -5.86 1.39
CA GLY A 11 -4.98 -6.82 0.48
C GLY A 11 -4.52 -8.28 0.62
N GLY A 12 -3.53 -8.54 1.48
CA GLY A 12 -2.98 -9.88 1.71
C GLY A 12 -1.46 -9.83 1.89
N PRO A 13 -0.92 -10.19 3.08
CA PRO A 13 0.52 -10.12 3.32
C PRO A 13 1.28 -11.25 2.64
N ASN A 14 2.33 -10.90 1.89
CA ASN A 14 3.28 -11.85 1.36
C ASN A 14 4.10 -12.47 2.50
N ARG A 15 4.38 -13.77 2.40
CA ARG A 15 5.25 -14.46 3.36
C ARG A 15 6.65 -13.83 3.33
N GLY A 16 7.29 -13.72 4.49
CA GLY A 16 8.63 -13.12 4.62
C GLY A 16 8.66 -11.58 4.64
N GLN A 17 7.56 -10.88 4.38
CA GLN A 17 7.52 -9.41 4.33
C GLN A 17 6.85 -8.76 5.55
N ALA A 18 6.84 -9.42 6.71
CA ALA A 18 6.11 -8.95 7.90
C ALA A 18 6.48 -7.51 8.31
N SER A 19 7.77 -7.16 8.34
CA SER A 19 8.26 -5.84 8.69
C SER A 19 7.77 -4.78 7.70
N TYR A 20 7.91 -5.07 6.40
CA TYR A 20 7.48 -4.17 5.33
C TYR A 20 5.95 -3.98 5.35
N ALA A 21 5.19 -5.07 5.37
CA ALA A 21 3.74 -5.06 5.43
C ALA A 21 3.24 -4.25 6.65
N THR A 22 3.80 -4.50 7.84
CA THR A 22 3.44 -3.79 9.07
C THR A 22 3.73 -2.30 8.95
N SER A 23 4.94 -1.95 8.50
CA SER A 23 5.33 -0.53 8.35
C SER A 23 4.41 0.22 7.40
N LYS A 24 3.99 -0.42 6.30
CA LYS A 24 3.14 0.20 5.28
C LYS A 24 1.66 0.25 5.67
N VAL A 25 1.16 -0.69 6.47
CA VAL A 25 -0.19 -0.62 7.04
C VAL A 25 -0.27 0.42 8.15
N ALA A 26 0.78 0.55 8.97
CA ALA A 26 0.84 1.56 10.04
C ALA A 26 0.68 2.99 9.51
N ILE A 27 1.10 3.27 8.27
CA ILE A 27 0.92 4.58 7.63
C ILE A 27 -0.56 4.96 7.53
N ALA A 28 -1.48 4.02 7.31
CA ALA A 28 -2.91 4.33 7.25
C ALA A 28 -3.40 4.84 8.61
N SER A 29 -3.07 4.13 9.70
CA SER A 29 -3.41 4.53 11.06
C SER A 29 -2.82 5.89 11.43
N ILE A 30 -1.53 6.12 11.13
CA ILE A 30 -0.87 7.41 11.38
C ILE A 30 -1.52 8.52 10.56
N THR A 31 -1.90 8.26 9.31
CA THR A 31 -2.59 9.25 8.46
C THR A 31 -3.92 9.69 9.05
N THR A 32 -4.71 8.75 9.59
CA THR A 32 -5.97 9.06 10.27
C THR A 32 -5.75 9.96 11.49
N VAL A 33 -4.78 9.61 12.34
CA VAL A 33 -4.46 10.42 13.53
C VAL A 33 -3.99 11.82 13.11
N MET A 34 -3.06 11.92 12.17
CA MET A 34 -2.58 13.22 11.67
C MET A 34 -3.69 14.06 11.03
N ALA A 35 -4.66 13.43 10.36
CA ALA A 35 -5.81 14.17 9.80
C ALA A 35 -6.64 14.83 10.91
N MET A 36 -6.80 14.15 12.05
CA MET A 36 -7.53 14.70 13.20
C MET A 36 -6.72 15.78 13.92
N GLU A 37 -5.42 15.55 14.13
CA GLU A 37 -4.54 16.50 14.83
C GLU A 37 -4.32 17.80 14.04
N LEU A 38 -4.32 17.73 12.72
CA LEU A 38 -4.03 18.88 11.85
C LEU A 38 -5.28 19.54 11.28
N ALA A 39 -6.48 19.08 11.66
CA ALA A 39 -7.75 19.61 11.17
C ALA A 39 -7.93 21.11 11.52
N ASP A 40 -7.55 21.52 12.73
CA ASP A 40 -7.64 22.91 13.19
C ASP A 40 -6.73 23.87 12.41
N HIS A 41 -5.75 23.32 11.68
CA HIS A 41 -4.84 24.05 10.81
C HIS A 41 -5.28 24.04 9.34
N ASP A 42 -6.47 23.53 9.03
CA ASP A 42 -7.00 23.34 7.66
C ASP A 42 -6.08 22.45 6.78
N ILE A 43 -5.41 21.48 7.39
CA ILE A 43 -4.50 20.55 6.70
C ILE A 43 -5.19 19.20 6.55
N ARG A 44 -5.43 18.78 5.30
CA ARG A 44 -5.95 17.45 4.97
C ARG A 44 -4.82 16.42 4.86
N CYS A 45 -5.01 15.23 5.42
CA CYS A 45 -4.07 14.12 5.34
C CYS A 45 -4.72 12.91 4.66
N ASN A 46 -4.05 12.33 3.66
CA ASN A 46 -4.53 11.15 2.93
C ASN A 46 -3.39 10.16 2.68
N VAL A 47 -3.75 8.90 2.48
CA VAL A 47 -2.82 7.82 2.14
C VAL A 47 -3.28 7.14 0.86
N ILE A 48 -2.32 6.79 0.00
CA ILE A 48 -2.55 5.99 -1.21
C ILE A 48 -1.83 4.66 -1.00
N HIS A 49 -2.47 3.56 -1.41
CA HIS A 49 -1.92 2.20 -1.35
C HIS A 49 -1.64 1.68 -2.76
N PRO A 50 -0.42 1.84 -3.28
CA PRO A 50 -0.05 1.25 -4.56
C PRO A 50 -0.14 -0.28 -4.53
N GLY A 51 -0.61 -0.86 -5.64
CA GLY A 51 -0.44 -2.27 -5.97
C GLY A 51 0.94 -2.54 -6.58
N ALA A 52 1.09 -3.70 -7.22
CA ALA A 52 2.29 -3.99 -8.00
C ALA A 52 2.42 -3.01 -9.17
N ILE A 53 3.57 -2.35 -9.29
CA ILE A 53 3.90 -1.41 -10.36
C ILE A 53 5.28 -1.76 -10.89
N ASP A 54 5.44 -1.73 -12.21
CA ASP A 54 6.72 -2.00 -12.88
C ASP A 54 7.77 -0.96 -12.45
N THR A 55 8.62 -1.38 -11.53
CA THR A 55 9.65 -0.59 -10.88
C THR A 55 10.83 -1.50 -10.54
N PRO A 56 12.06 -0.97 -10.45
CA PRO A 56 13.23 -1.78 -10.14
C PRO A 56 13.13 -2.56 -8.81
N ILE A 57 12.40 -2.02 -7.83
CA ILE A 57 12.16 -2.70 -6.56
C ILE A 57 11.33 -3.98 -6.74
N LEU A 58 10.35 -3.98 -7.64
CA LEU A 58 9.56 -5.17 -7.95
C LEU A 58 10.39 -6.20 -8.72
N ALA A 59 11.23 -5.76 -9.66
CA ALA A 59 12.15 -6.62 -10.40
C ALA A 59 13.13 -7.36 -9.47
N ALA A 60 13.59 -6.71 -8.40
CA ALA A 60 14.47 -7.32 -7.40
C ALA A 60 13.79 -8.45 -6.60
N PHE A 61 12.46 -8.46 -6.49
CA PHE A 61 11.70 -9.53 -5.82
C PHE A 61 11.31 -10.68 -6.77
N ALA A 62 11.33 -10.45 -8.09
CA ALA A 62 11.05 -11.47 -9.10
C ALA A 62 12.17 -12.51 -9.24
N ASP A 63 13.41 -12.13 -8.92
CA ASP A 63 14.56 -13.05 -8.96
C ASP A 63 14.58 -14.02 -7.75
N GLU A 64 13.75 -13.75 -6.73
CA GLU A 64 13.76 -14.46 -5.44
C GLU A 64 12.47 -15.26 -5.16
N SER A 65 11.45 -15.20 -6.03
CA SER A 65 10.16 -15.87 -5.80
C SER A 65 9.42 -16.32 -7.07
N GLU A 66 9.03 -17.60 -7.11
CA GLU A 66 7.99 -18.16 -8.00
C GLU A 66 6.57 -17.82 -7.49
N ASP A 67 6.33 -16.62 -6.94
CA ASP A 67 5.05 -16.30 -6.30
C ASP A 67 4.04 -15.62 -7.26
N GLU A 68 3.00 -16.39 -7.64
CA GLU A 68 1.78 -15.98 -8.38
C GLU A 68 0.86 -14.99 -7.59
N SER A 69 1.42 -14.08 -6.79
CA SER A 69 0.62 -13.13 -5.98
C SER A 69 0.28 -11.84 -6.75
N SER A 70 1.06 -11.51 -7.78
CA SER A 70 0.97 -10.23 -8.50
C SER A 70 -0.35 -10.01 -9.24
N GLU A 71 -0.99 -11.06 -9.76
CA GLU A 71 -2.22 -10.95 -10.57
C GLU A 71 -3.51 -10.87 -9.74
N ARG A 72 -3.51 -11.41 -8.51
CA ARG A 72 -4.73 -11.47 -7.66
C ARG A 72 -5.12 -10.13 -7.04
N THR A 73 -4.23 -9.15 -7.10
CA THR A 73 -4.44 -7.85 -6.47
C THR A 73 -5.41 -6.97 -7.27
N ILE A 74 -5.41 -7.05 -8.61
CA ILE A 74 -6.20 -6.13 -9.43
C ILE A 74 -7.69 -6.53 -9.44
N ASP A 75 -7.97 -7.83 -9.50
CA ASP A 75 -9.34 -8.36 -9.56
C ASP A 75 -10.09 -8.28 -8.20
N GLY A 76 -9.35 -8.30 -7.08
CA GLY A 76 -9.93 -8.33 -5.73
C GLY A 76 -10.31 -6.97 -5.12
N VAL A 77 -9.87 -5.84 -5.69
CA VAL A 77 -10.03 -4.50 -5.07
C VAL A 77 -11.32 -3.80 -5.54
N GLY A 78 -12.03 -4.35 -6.54
CA GLY A 78 -13.34 -3.83 -6.98
C GLY A 78 -13.33 -2.38 -7.48
N LEU A 79 -12.15 -1.79 -7.71
CA LEU A 79 -11.99 -0.45 -8.25
C LEU A 79 -11.98 -0.57 -9.78
N GLN A 80 -13.17 -0.45 -10.37
CA GLN A 80 -13.30 -0.22 -11.79
C GLN A 80 -12.74 1.17 -12.10
N ILE A 81 -11.52 1.23 -12.59
CA ILE A 81 -10.94 2.45 -13.16
C ILE A 81 -11.48 2.55 -14.58
N ASP A 82 -12.66 3.14 -14.73
CA ASP A 82 -13.16 3.56 -16.04
C ASP A 82 -12.20 4.63 -16.57
N THR A 83 -11.58 4.35 -17.73
CA THR A 83 -10.81 5.32 -18.51
C THR A 83 -11.72 5.99 -19.53
#